data_AF-A0A496TCD8-F1
#
_entry.id   AF-A0A496TCD8-F1
#
_cell.length_a   1.000
_cell.length_b   1.000
_cell.length_c   1.000
_cell.angle_alpha   90.00
_cell.angle_beta   90.00
_cell.angle_gamma   90.00
#
_symmetry.space_group_name_H-M   'P 1'
#
loop_
_entity.id
_entity.type
_entity.pdbx_description
1 polymer ?
#
loop_
_entity_poly.entity_id
_entity_poly.type
_entity_poly.pdbx_seq_one_letter_code
_entity_poly.pdbx_strand_id
1 'polypeptide(L)'
;MERKERRTASGRRYSLDPSYHCVITGDAKYHNYCRWDSIGYHCKRGRKVSNGNSLGIALVGNFETDPKVRNNNADGKYGPKTPTEGQLDMAAQVIALWMLLYDIGLHNILPHRDVLKGHTVCPGSNFPHDLLKRKVSTIYEQWAKSPAAQQELAEFKKKEFIYV
;
A
#
# COMPACT_ATOMS: atom_id res chain seq x y z
N MET A 1 -9.22 -23.23 -10.57
CA MET A 1 -8.39 -22.07 -10.97
C MET A 1 -6.95 -22.49 -10.74
N GLU A 2 -6.25 -22.93 -11.78
CA GLU A 2 -4.84 -23.34 -11.68
C GLU A 2 -4.02 -22.19 -11.08
N ARG A 3 -3.20 -22.50 -10.07
CA ARG A 3 -2.17 -21.57 -9.61
C ARG A 3 -1.15 -21.46 -10.74
N LYS A 4 -1.31 -20.50 -11.66
CA LYS A 4 -0.26 -20.12 -12.60
C LYS A 4 0.96 -19.69 -11.77
N GLU A 5 2.01 -20.49 -11.86
CA GLU A 5 3.31 -20.22 -11.27
C GLU A 5 3.87 -18.95 -11.94
N ARG A 6 4.07 -17.87 -11.16
CA ARG A 6 4.66 -16.62 -11.65
C ARG A 6 6.17 -16.65 -11.40
N ARG A 7 6.95 -16.02 -12.28
CA ARG A 7 8.43 -15.97 -12.22
C ARG A 7 8.94 -14.56 -12.46
N THR A 8 10.10 -14.22 -11.89
CA THR A 8 10.83 -12.96 -12.17
C THR A 8 11.28 -12.90 -13.62
N ALA A 9 11.72 -11.72 -14.06
CA ALA A 9 12.41 -11.56 -15.34
C ALA A 9 13.63 -12.50 -15.49
N SER A 10 14.27 -12.87 -14.37
CA SER A 10 15.36 -13.87 -14.31
C SER A 10 14.89 -15.33 -14.13
N GLY A 11 13.58 -15.59 -14.17
CA GLY A 11 13.01 -16.95 -14.08
C GLY A 11 12.86 -17.51 -12.66
N ARG A 12 13.15 -16.72 -11.62
CA ARG A 12 13.08 -17.15 -10.20
C ARG A 12 11.63 -17.26 -9.74
N ARG A 13 11.32 -18.31 -8.97
CA ARG A 13 10.01 -18.53 -8.33
C ARG A 13 9.73 -17.49 -7.23
N TYR A 14 8.46 -17.14 -7.06
CA TYR A 14 7.99 -16.31 -5.94
C TYR A 14 7.53 -17.13 -4.75
N SER A 15 7.81 -16.61 -3.55
CA SER A 15 7.32 -17.13 -2.27
C SER A 15 6.37 -16.13 -1.63
N LEU A 16 5.48 -16.62 -0.76
CA LEU A 16 4.71 -15.76 0.14
C LEU A 16 5.63 -15.23 1.25
N ASP A 17 5.52 -13.95 1.56
CA ASP A 17 6.22 -13.28 2.66
C ASP A 17 5.20 -12.88 3.73
N PRO A 18 5.40 -13.23 5.02
CA PRO A 18 4.48 -12.90 6.08
C PRO A 18 4.56 -11.42 6.48
N SER A 19 4.03 -10.50 5.68
CA SER A 19 3.99 -9.06 6.03
C SER A 19 3.22 -8.19 5.02
N TYR A 20 3.14 -6.90 5.34
CA TYR A 20 2.87 -5.82 4.38
C TYR A 20 4.12 -5.53 3.54
N HIS A 21 3.95 -4.99 2.34
CA HIS A 21 5.08 -4.58 1.49
C HIS A 21 5.77 -3.34 2.05
N CYS A 22 4.98 -2.45 2.64
CA CYS A 22 5.45 -1.23 3.28
C CYS A 22 4.76 -1.03 4.63
N VAL A 23 5.51 -0.61 5.63
CA VAL A 23 4.99 -0.05 6.89
C VAL A 23 5.59 1.33 7.09
N ILE A 24 4.76 2.30 7.48
CA ILE A 24 5.16 3.68 7.74
C ILE A 24 4.85 4.03 9.19
N THR A 25 5.88 4.33 9.96
CA THR A 25 5.78 4.69 11.38
C THR A 25 5.26 6.12 11.58
N GLY A 26 4.87 6.46 12.81
CA GLY A 26 4.33 7.80 13.15
C GLY A 26 5.29 8.95 12.84
N ASP A 27 6.60 8.70 12.91
CA ASP A 27 7.68 9.63 12.53
C ASP A 27 8.03 9.59 11.04
N ALA A 28 7.11 9.09 10.21
CA ALA A 28 7.21 9.03 8.74
C ALA A 28 8.36 8.17 8.19
N LYS A 29 8.93 7.26 8.98
CA LYS A 29 9.95 6.33 8.48
C LYS A 29 9.30 5.21 7.69
N TYR A 30 9.87 4.98 6.51
CA TYR A 30 9.51 3.89 5.61
C TYR A 30 10.26 2.61 6.00
N HIS A 31 9.54 1.50 6.11
CA HIS A 31 10.09 0.17 6.30
C HIS A 31 9.58 -0.78 5.23
N ASN A 32 10.49 -1.37 4.46
CA ASN A 32 10.20 -2.46 3.53
C ASN A 32 10.29 -3.80 4.27
N TYR A 33 9.19 -4.55 4.31
CA TYR A 33 9.16 -5.89 4.90
C TYR A 33 9.04 -6.93 3.79
N CYS A 34 7.86 -7.07 3.20
CA CYS A 34 7.70 -7.86 1.99
C CYS A 34 8.27 -7.07 0.82
N ARG A 35 9.17 -7.68 0.06
CA ARG A 35 9.66 -7.08 -1.18
C ARG A 35 8.47 -6.77 -2.10
N TRP A 36 8.49 -5.63 -2.79
CA TRP A 36 7.42 -5.24 -3.72
C TRP A 36 7.27 -6.19 -4.91
N ASP A 37 8.25 -7.05 -5.16
CA ASP A 37 8.21 -8.14 -6.13
C ASP A 37 7.93 -9.52 -5.51
N SER A 38 7.50 -9.57 -4.26
CA SER A 38 7.04 -10.79 -3.59
C SER A 38 5.54 -10.70 -3.32
N ILE A 39 4.98 -11.75 -2.71
CA ILE A 39 3.57 -11.75 -2.32
C ILE A 39 3.46 -11.57 -0.81
N GLY A 40 3.01 -10.40 -0.36
CA GLY A 40 2.78 -10.13 1.06
C GLY A 40 1.49 -10.75 1.60
N TYR A 41 1.52 -11.33 2.80
CA TYR A 41 0.35 -11.87 3.50
C TYR A 41 -0.36 -10.81 4.36
N HIS A 42 -1.03 -9.86 3.71
CA HIS A 42 -1.57 -8.67 4.38
C HIS A 42 -3.10 -8.51 4.31
N CYS A 43 -3.81 -9.30 3.50
CA CYS A 43 -5.26 -9.26 3.41
C CYS A 43 -5.89 -10.66 3.29
N LYS A 44 -7.17 -10.75 3.69
CA LYS A 44 -8.00 -11.92 3.37
C LYS A 44 -8.57 -11.76 1.97
N ARG A 45 -8.59 -12.85 1.20
CA ARG A 45 -9.11 -12.86 -0.18
C ARG A 45 -10.56 -12.33 -0.23
N GLY A 46 -10.75 -11.25 -0.98
CA GLY A 46 -12.05 -10.73 -1.39
C GLY A 46 -12.46 -11.22 -2.78
N ARG A 47 -13.48 -10.57 -3.36
CA ARG A 47 -14.02 -10.93 -4.68
C ARG A 47 -13.04 -10.61 -5.83
N LYS A 48 -12.36 -9.45 -5.75
CA LYS A 48 -11.44 -8.95 -6.79
C LYS A 48 -9.98 -8.83 -6.32
N VAL A 49 -9.77 -8.69 -5.01
CA VAL A 49 -8.46 -8.40 -4.40
C VAL A 49 -8.06 -9.52 -3.45
N SER A 50 -6.79 -9.90 -3.47
CA SER A 50 -6.17 -10.94 -2.66
C SER A 50 -4.67 -10.66 -2.55
N ASN A 51 -3.98 -11.29 -1.60
CA ASN A 51 -2.52 -11.16 -1.47
C ASN A 51 -1.76 -11.33 -2.79
N GLY A 52 -2.15 -12.30 -3.62
CA GLY A 52 -1.47 -12.60 -4.88
C GLY A 52 -1.66 -11.58 -6.00
N ASN A 53 -2.50 -10.56 -5.82
CA ASN A 53 -2.73 -9.49 -6.79
C ASN A 53 -2.86 -8.10 -6.15
N SER A 54 -2.20 -7.88 -5.02
CA SER A 54 -2.22 -6.60 -4.31
C SER A 54 -0.89 -6.28 -3.67
N LEU A 55 -0.61 -4.99 -3.53
CA LEU A 55 0.43 -4.48 -2.66
C LEU A 55 -0.22 -3.93 -1.39
N GLY A 56 0.48 -4.06 -0.28
CA GLY A 56 -0.03 -3.79 1.06
C GLY A 56 0.83 -2.74 1.75
N ILE A 57 0.19 -1.66 2.19
CA ILE A 57 0.83 -0.60 2.96
C ILE A 57 0.10 -0.45 4.30
N ALA A 58 0.86 -0.36 5.40
CA ALA A 58 0.33 -0.12 6.73
C ALA A 58 0.89 1.18 7.30
N LEU A 59 0.03 2.03 7.84
CA LEU A 59 0.45 3.20 8.63
C LEU A 59 0.27 2.85 10.10
N VAL A 60 1.33 3.00 10.89
CA VAL A 60 1.32 2.68 12.32
C VAL A 60 0.45 3.70 13.04
N GLY A 61 -0.60 3.22 13.70
CA GLY A 61 -1.54 4.02 14.48
C GLY A 61 -2.90 3.33 14.59
N ASN A 62 -3.73 3.82 15.51
CA ASN A 62 -5.14 3.43 15.59
C ASN A 62 -6.01 4.64 15.23
N PHE A 63 -6.49 4.67 13.99
CA PHE A 63 -7.31 5.75 13.45
C PHE A 63 -8.81 5.42 13.43
N GLU A 64 -9.22 4.37 14.14
CA GLU A 64 -10.63 4.04 14.31
C GLU A 64 -11.19 4.84 15.48
N THR A 65 -12.12 5.76 15.25
CA THR A 65 -12.69 6.63 16.31
C THR A 65 -14.18 6.42 16.54
N ASP A 66 -14.83 5.45 15.88
CA ASP A 66 -16.22 5.13 16.15
C ASP A 66 -16.31 4.46 17.53
N PRO A 67 -16.99 5.08 18.52
CA PRO A 67 -17.11 4.54 19.87
C PRO A 67 -17.82 3.17 19.90
N LYS A 68 -18.55 2.79 18.85
CA LYS A 68 -19.21 1.48 18.73
C LYS A 68 -18.25 0.36 18.36
N VAL A 69 -17.07 0.67 17.83
CA VAL A 69 -16.06 -0.34 17.47
C VAL A 69 -15.22 -0.69 18.71
N ARG A 70 -15.06 -1.98 18.99
CA ARG A 70 -14.20 -2.44 20.09
C ARG A 70 -12.76 -2.00 19.84
N ASN A 71 -12.07 -1.53 20.89
CA ASN A 71 -10.69 -1.02 20.82
C ASN A 71 -10.52 0.19 19.88
N ASN A 72 -11.56 1.01 19.71
CA ASN A 72 -11.44 2.32 19.07
C ASN A 72 -10.55 3.28 19.88
N ASN A 73 -10.11 4.33 19.21
CA ASN A 73 -9.29 5.43 19.70
C ASN A 73 -10.10 6.75 19.83
N ALA A 74 -11.39 6.70 20.17
CA ALA A 74 -12.21 7.91 20.31
C ALA A 74 -11.67 8.87 21.38
N ASP A 75 -11.15 8.31 22.49
CA ASP A 75 -10.54 8.99 23.63
C ASP A 75 -9.06 9.35 23.42
N GLY A 76 -8.43 8.91 22.32
CA GLY A 76 -7.01 9.17 22.04
C GLY A 76 -6.03 8.27 22.80
N LYS A 77 -6.48 7.24 23.53
CA LYS A 77 -5.59 6.39 24.34
C LYS A 77 -4.55 5.59 23.55
N TYR A 78 -4.75 5.42 22.24
CA TYR A 78 -3.83 4.73 21.35
C TYR A 78 -2.96 5.69 20.52
N GLY A 79 -2.87 6.96 20.93
CA GLY A 79 -2.10 7.99 20.26
C GLY A 79 -2.94 8.80 19.26
N PRO A 80 -2.30 9.40 18.23
CA PRO A 80 -2.99 10.26 17.27
C PRO A 80 -4.19 9.56 16.61
N LYS A 81 -5.30 10.28 16.50
CA LYS A 81 -6.56 9.79 15.91
C LYS A 81 -6.58 9.83 14.38
N THR A 82 -5.58 10.47 13.78
CA THR A 82 -5.36 10.56 12.33
C THR A 82 -3.89 10.27 12.06
N PRO A 83 -3.53 9.76 10.87
CA PRO A 83 -2.13 9.67 10.47
C PRO A 83 -1.49 11.05 10.42
N THR A 84 -0.19 11.12 10.65
CA THR A 84 0.57 12.37 10.51
C THR A 84 0.67 12.78 9.04
N GLU A 85 0.94 14.06 8.78
CA GLU A 85 1.14 14.52 7.40
C GLU A 85 2.32 13.79 6.73
N GLY A 86 3.44 13.63 7.45
CA GLY A 86 4.59 12.87 6.94
C GLY A 86 4.26 11.41 6.61
N GLN A 87 3.39 10.75 7.40
CA GLN A 87 2.91 9.41 7.06
C GLN A 87 2.14 9.41 5.74
N LEU A 88 1.25 10.39 5.52
CA LEU A 88 0.47 10.49 4.29
C LEU A 88 1.34 10.84 3.07
N ASP A 89 2.33 11.71 3.23
CA ASP A 89 3.25 12.08 2.16
C ASP A 89 4.12 10.90 1.73
N MET A 90 4.70 10.19 2.70
CA MET A 90 5.49 8.98 2.42
C MET A 90 4.62 7.88 1.78
N ALA A 91 3.40 7.68 2.28
CA ALA A 91 2.46 6.73 1.69
C ALA A 91 2.12 7.12 0.25
N ALA A 92 1.90 8.41 0.00
CA ALA A 92 1.56 8.90 -1.33
C ALA A 92 2.70 8.69 -2.34
N GLN A 93 3.95 8.93 -1.94
CA GLN A 93 5.14 8.65 -2.75
C GLN A 93 5.26 7.15 -3.09
N VAL A 94 5.13 6.27 -2.09
CA VAL A 94 5.23 4.82 -2.27
C VAL A 94 4.13 4.30 -3.20
N ILE A 95 2.88 4.74 -2.99
CA ILE A 95 1.75 4.32 -3.81
C ILE A 95 1.92 4.83 -5.25
N ALA A 96 2.31 6.09 -5.46
CA ALA A 96 2.55 6.64 -6.79
C ALA A 96 3.65 5.86 -7.54
N LEU A 97 4.73 5.48 -6.84
CA LEU A 97 5.78 4.62 -7.39
C LEU A 97 5.20 3.26 -7.83
N TRP A 98 4.42 2.60 -6.98
CA TRP A 98 3.79 1.32 -7.31
C TRP A 98 2.81 1.43 -8.48
N MET A 99 2.06 2.53 -8.58
CA MET A 99 1.18 2.79 -9.72
C MET A 99 1.97 2.86 -11.03
N LEU A 100 3.09 3.56 -11.06
CA LEU A 100 3.96 3.66 -12.25
C LEU A 100 4.70 2.36 -12.58
N LEU A 101 5.03 1.56 -11.56
CA LEU A 101 5.68 0.27 -11.76
C LEU A 101 4.75 -0.78 -12.36
N TYR A 102 3.52 -0.83 -11.87
CA TYR A 102 2.59 -1.93 -12.12
C TYR A 102 1.32 -1.53 -12.89
N ASP A 103 1.26 -0.30 -13.42
CA ASP A 103 0.10 0.25 -14.13
C ASP A 103 -1.21 0.16 -13.31
N ILE A 104 -1.12 0.51 -12.03
CA ILE A 104 -2.26 0.45 -11.11
C ILE A 104 -3.03 1.78 -11.19
N GLY A 105 -4.28 1.73 -11.62
CA GLY A 105 -5.16 2.92 -11.61
C GLY A 105 -5.53 3.41 -10.20
N LEU A 106 -5.73 4.73 -10.05
CA LEU A 106 -6.07 5.39 -8.77
C LEU A 106 -7.32 4.80 -8.07
N HIS A 107 -8.27 4.25 -8.84
CA HIS A 107 -9.47 3.61 -8.31
C HIS A 107 -9.21 2.26 -7.62
N ASN A 108 -8.02 1.67 -7.83
CA ASN A 108 -7.59 0.44 -7.18
C ASN A 108 -6.87 0.68 -5.84
N ILE A 109 -6.78 1.94 -5.39
CA ILE A 109 -6.32 2.28 -4.04
C ILE A 109 -7.51 2.15 -3.09
N LEU A 110 -7.55 1.03 -2.38
CA LEU A 110 -8.66 0.65 -1.50
C LEU A 110 -8.22 0.64 -0.03
N PRO A 111 -9.08 1.06 0.91
CA PRO A 111 -8.88 0.75 2.31
C PRO A 111 -9.08 -0.76 2.54
N HIS A 112 -8.39 -1.33 3.54
CA HIS A 112 -8.42 -2.78 3.77
C HIS A 112 -9.85 -3.31 4.04
N ARG A 113 -10.69 -2.53 4.74
CA ARG A 113 -12.12 -2.85 4.98
C ARG A 113 -12.93 -3.09 3.70
N ASP A 114 -12.51 -2.53 2.56
CA ASP A 114 -13.23 -2.65 1.29
C ASP A 114 -12.78 -3.87 0.48
N VAL A 115 -11.69 -4.55 0.88
CA VAL A 115 -11.24 -5.81 0.25
C VAL A 115 -12.24 -6.94 0.54
N LEU A 116 -12.61 -7.09 1.81
CA LEU A 116 -13.62 -8.05 2.27
C LEU A 116 -14.46 -7.41 3.38
N LYS A 117 -15.68 -7.00 3.02
CA LYS A 117 -16.61 -6.31 3.92
C LYS A 117 -16.82 -7.11 5.22
N GLY A 118 -16.68 -6.43 6.36
CA GLY A 118 -16.88 -7.02 7.70
C GLY A 118 -15.67 -7.80 8.24
N HIS A 119 -14.57 -7.93 7.49
CA HIS A 119 -13.37 -8.63 7.98
C HIS A 119 -12.47 -7.76 8.85
N THR A 120 -12.43 -6.45 8.58
CA THR A 120 -11.59 -5.50 9.31
C THR A 120 -12.17 -4.09 9.20
N VAL A 121 -11.82 -3.23 10.16
CA VAL A 121 -12.13 -1.79 10.15
C VAL A 121 -11.00 -0.94 9.57
N CYS A 122 -9.81 -1.53 9.37
CA CYS A 122 -8.64 -0.83 8.87
C CYS A 122 -8.90 -0.14 7.52
N PRO A 123 -8.39 1.09 7.30
CA PRO A 123 -7.43 1.81 8.14
C PRO A 123 -8.04 2.61 9.31
N GLY A 124 -9.32 2.40 9.64
CA GLY A 124 -10.05 3.16 10.66
C GLY A 124 -11.00 4.18 10.05
N SER A 125 -12.05 4.52 10.80
CA SER A 125 -13.08 5.50 10.40
C SER A 125 -12.56 6.92 10.20
N ASN A 126 -11.48 7.32 10.88
CA ASN A 126 -10.92 8.67 10.82
C ASN A 126 -9.71 8.78 9.88
N PHE A 127 -9.44 7.74 9.07
CA PHE A 127 -8.37 7.76 8.09
C PHE A 127 -8.76 8.62 6.87
N PRO A 128 -7.96 9.62 6.48
CA PRO A 128 -8.32 10.57 5.43
C PRO A 128 -8.02 10.02 4.02
N HIS A 129 -8.77 8.99 3.60
CA HIS A 129 -8.52 8.26 2.35
C HIS A 129 -8.55 9.16 1.11
N ASP A 130 -9.48 10.10 1.04
CA ASP A 130 -9.58 11.02 -0.11
C ASP A 130 -8.39 11.99 -0.17
N LEU A 131 -7.87 12.43 0.98
CA LEU A 131 -6.66 13.24 1.03
C LEU A 131 -5.45 12.46 0.53
N LEU A 132 -5.30 11.20 0.98
CA LEU A 132 -4.25 10.31 0.49
C LEU A 132 -4.33 10.15 -1.03
N LYS A 133 -5.51 9.86 -1.58
CA LYS A 133 -5.69 9.71 -3.03
C LYS A 133 -5.35 10.98 -3.80
N ARG A 134 -5.68 12.17 -3.27
CA ARG A 134 -5.28 13.45 -3.89
C ARG A 134 -3.75 13.61 -3.91
N LYS A 135 -3.07 13.39 -2.78
CA LYS A 135 -1.60 13.45 -2.70
C LYS A 135 -0.94 12.46 -3.67
N VAL A 136 -1.47 11.23 -3.75
CA VAL A 136 -1.02 10.22 -4.74
C VAL A 136 -1.17 10.72 -6.17
N SER A 137 -2.35 11.23 -6.54
CA SER A 137 -2.61 11.73 -7.91
C SER A 137 -1.63 12.83 -8.30
N THR A 138 -1.41 13.79 -7.40
CA THR A 138 -0.46 14.89 -7.62
C THR A 138 0.95 14.37 -7.88
N ILE A 139 1.46 13.47 -7.05
CA ILE A 139 2.81 12.91 -7.21
C ILE A 139 2.90 12.06 -8.48
N TYR A 140 1.90 11.20 -8.72
CA TYR A 140 1.83 10.37 -9.91
C TYR A 140 1.90 11.22 -11.19
N GLU A 141 1.09 12.28 -11.30
CA GLU A 141 1.06 13.15 -12.47
C GLU A 141 2.39 13.90 -12.67
N GLN A 142 3.01 14.35 -11.58
CA GLN A 142 4.33 15.00 -11.63
C GLN A 142 5.41 14.04 -12.14
N TRP A 143 5.47 12.82 -11.60
CA TRP A 143 6.46 11.82 -12.01
C TRP A 143 6.19 11.26 -13.41
N ALA A 144 4.93 11.08 -13.79
CA ALA A 144 4.54 10.64 -15.14
C ALA A 144 4.98 11.64 -16.23
N LYS A 145 4.98 12.94 -15.93
CA LYS A 145 5.37 14.01 -16.86
C LYS A 145 6.86 14.39 -16.78
N SER A 146 7.60 13.86 -15.81
CA SER A 146 9.01 14.19 -15.59
C SER A 146 9.93 13.23 -16.35
N PRO A 147 10.68 13.68 -17.37
CA PRO A 147 11.62 12.82 -18.09
C PRO A 147 12.67 12.19 -17.18
N ALA A 148 13.17 12.93 -16.19
CA ALA A 148 14.13 12.43 -15.21
C ALA A 148 13.53 11.29 -14.36
N ALA A 149 12.31 11.48 -13.83
CA ALA A 149 11.64 10.45 -13.05
C ALA A 149 11.34 9.20 -13.90
N GLN A 150 10.93 9.38 -15.17
CA GLN A 150 10.71 8.25 -16.08
C GLN A 150 12.01 7.49 -16.39
N GLN A 151 13.13 8.20 -16.54
CA GLN A 151 14.43 7.57 -16.72
C GLN A 151 14.85 6.78 -15.47
N GLU A 152 14.74 7.36 -14.28
CA GLU A 152 15.04 6.66 -13.03
C GLU A 152 14.13 5.44 -12.82
N LEU A 153 12.84 5.55 -13.15
CA LEU A 153 11.91 4.43 -13.09
C LEU A 153 12.28 3.33 -14.08
N ALA A 154 12.70 3.68 -15.29
CA ALA A 154 13.16 2.71 -16.29
C ALA A 154 14.43 1.97 -15.82
N GLU A 155 15.39 2.67 -15.21
CA GLU A 155 16.56 2.05 -14.59
C GLU A 155 16.18 1.18 -13.39
N PHE A 156 15.24 1.64 -12.58
CA PHE A 156 14.75 0.89 -11.44
C PHE A 156 14.08 -0.43 -11.87
N LYS A 157 13.26 -0.41 -12.94
CA LYS A 157 12.63 -1.59 -13.58
C LYS A 157 13.64 -2.63 -14.07
N LYS A 158 14.88 -2.24 -14.38
CA LYS A 158 15.95 -3.17 -14.78
C LYS A 158 16.60 -3.91 -13.61
N LYS A 159 16.39 -3.46 -12.37
CA LYS A 159 16.92 -4.17 -11.20
C LYS A 159 16.26 -5.55 -11.13
N GLU A 160 17.02 -6.57 -10.71
CA GLU A 160 16.58 -7.99 -10.65
C GLU A 160 15.31 -8.26 -9.83
N PHE A 161 14.78 -7.24 -9.16
CA PHE A 161 13.76 -7.32 -8.13
C PHE A 161 12.45 -6.66 -8.54
N ILE A 162 12.17 -6.52 -9.84
CA ILE A 162 10.91 -5.97 -10.35
C ILE A 162 10.36 -6.96 -11.38
N TYR A 163 9.10 -7.34 -11.24
CA TYR A 163 8.41 -8.13 -12.25
C TYR A 163 8.38 -7.35 -13.56
N VAL A 164 8.81 -8.00 -14.65
CA VAL A 164 8.56 -7.57 -16.03
C VAL A 164 7.78 -8.68 -16.71
#